data_AF-A0A397EFV1-F1
#
_entry.id   AF-A0A397EFV1-F1
#
_cell.length_a   1.000
_cell.length_b   1.000
_cell.length_c   1.000
_cell.angle_alpha   90.00
_cell.angle_beta   90.00
_cell.angle_gamma   90.00
#
_symmetry.space_group_name_H-M   'P 1'
#
loop_
_entity.id
_entity.type
_entity.pdbx_description
1 polymer ?
#
loop_
_entity_poly.entity_id
_entity_poly.type
_entity_poly.pdbx_seq_one_letter_code
_entity_poly.pdbx_strand_id
1 'polypeptide(L)'
;PFEIAFVQQDDVDALFIFDRCVDLSFCIDMVFNFITPYWDPHANAMVEELPLIIKQYLTIFRILRILRVIKLVRVFRASRIFSRWQAQLNIPMAIFKLAGHLATILLLAHWLGCLWGGVVHFEYHTDAQGNKLSWMSVYGIDNKGMQTQYVTSLYWAVVTILTIGYGDIPVVTLEEKGIAIVCMIAGCGTYSFGTALMILLRLLNDTTKRRMRFLM
;
A
#
# COMPACT_ATOMS: atom_id res chain seq x y z
N PRO A 1 10.11 -4.44 -3.06
CA PRO A 1 9.09 -4.75 -4.11
C PRO A 1 9.69 -4.67 -5.52
N PHE A 2 10.50 -3.65 -5.82
CA PHE A 2 11.18 -3.52 -7.12
C PHE A 2 12.00 -4.75 -7.51
N GLU A 3 12.88 -5.23 -6.63
CA GLU A 3 13.73 -6.39 -6.91
C GLU A 3 12.92 -7.63 -7.26
N ILE A 4 11.84 -7.91 -6.53
CA ILE A 4 10.95 -9.06 -6.81
C ILE A 4 10.28 -8.97 -8.18
N ALA A 5 9.91 -7.76 -8.56
CA ALA A 5 9.14 -7.53 -9.76
C ALA A 5 10.00 -7.46 -11.02
N PHE A 6 11.29 -7.11 -10.91
CA PHE A 6 12.11 -6.78 -12.07
C PHE A 6 13.55 -7.32 -12.04
N VAL A 7 14.03 -7.83 -10.89
CA VAL A 7 15.37 -8.42 -10.77
C VAL A 7 15.24 -9.94 -10.71
N GLN A 8 15.72 -10.62 -11.75
CA GLN A 8 15.99 -12.05 -11.68
C GLN A 8 17.23 -12.26 -10.80
N GLN A 9 17.04 -12.79 -9.60
CA GLN A 9 18.11 -13.07 -8.63
C GLN A 9 18.34 -14.59 -8.60
N ASP A 10 19.52 -15.03 -9.02
CA ASP A 10 19.96 -16.44 -8.96
C ASP A 10 20.24 -16.93 -7.52
N ASP A 11 20.24 -16.05 -6.52
CA ASP A 11 20.39 -16.41 -5.11
C ASP A 11 19.34 -15.73 -4.24
N VAL A 12 18.53 -16.56 -3.59
CA VAL A 12 17.50 -16.14 -2.63
C VAL A 12 18.15 -16.03 -1.25
N ASP A 13 18.64 -14.83 -0.91
CA ASP A 13 19.22 -14.61 0.41
C ASP A 13 18.15 -14.76 1.52
N ALA A 14 18.49 -15.42 2.62
CA ALA A 14 17.58 -15.64 3.75
C ALA A 14 17.00 -14.32 4.32
N LEU A 15 17.75 -13.22 4.17
CA LEU A 15 17.34 -11.87 4.56
C LEU A 15 16.18 -11.34 3.68
N PHE A 16 16.19 -11.69 2.39
CA PHE A 16 15.19 -11.29 1.41
C PHE A 16 13.84 -11.99 1.66
N ILE A 17 13.88 -13.29 1.95
CA ILE A 17 12.68 -14.07 2.35
C ILE A 17 12.13 -13.51 3.66
N PHE A 18 13.00 -13.20 4.63
CA PHE A 18 12.59 -12.71 5.94
C PHE A 18 11.87 -11.36 5.88
N ASP A 19 12.42 -10.37 5.19
CA ASP A 19 11.76 -9.06 5.05
C ASP A 19 10.44 -9.18 4.27
N ARG A 20 10.34 -10.13 3.33
CA ARG A 20 9.11 -10.40 2.59
C ARG A 20 8.01 -11.10 3.37
N CYS A 21 8.35 -12.07 4.20
CA CYS A 21 7.39 -12.68 5.11
C CYS A 21 6.83 -11.65 6.09
N VAL A 22 7.65 -10.69 6.52
CA VAL A 22 7.25 -9.60 7.43
C VAL A 22 6.27 -8.63 6.78
N ASP A 23 6.53 -8.21 5.55
CA ASP A 23 5.64 -7.31 4.79
C ASP A 23 4.29 -7.98 4.49
N LEU A 24 4.31 -9.23 3.98
CA LEU A 24 3.10 -9.98 3.62
C LEU A 24 2.19 -10.23 4.83
N SER A 25 2.79 -10.56 5.97
CA SER A 25 2.02 -10.81 7.18
C SER A 25 1.56 -9.54 7.90
N PHE A 26 2.07 -8.35 7.53
CA PHE A 26 1.50 -7.07 7.95
C PHE A 26 0.23 -6.73 7.14
N CYS A 27 0.26 -7.00 5.82
CA CYS A 27 -0.92 -6.87 4.97
C CYS A 27 -2.03 -7.88 5.36
N ILE A 28 -1.65 -9.11 5.68
CA ILE A 28 -2.57 -10.14 6.18
C ILE A 28 -3.18 -9.74 7.54
N ASP A 29 -2.39 -9.26 8.51
CA ASP A 29 -2.90 -8.81 9.83
C ASP A 29 -3.86 -7.61 9.71
N MET A 30 -3.66 -6.72 8.71
CA MET A 30 -4.58 -5.62 8.39
C MET A 30 -5.91 -6.10 7.80
N VAL A 31 -5.89 -7.17 6.99
CA VAL A 31 -7.08 -7.81 6.41
C VAL A 31 -7.84 -8.64 7.46
N PHE A 32 -7.14 -9.39 8.31
CA PHE A 32 -7.76 -10.22 9.36
C PHE A 32 -8.26 -9.40 10.56
N ASN A 33 -7.69 -8.22 10.86
CA ASN A 33 -8.29 -7.28 11.81
C ASN A 33 -9.67 -6.77 11.38
N PHE A 34 -9.97 -6.82 10.08
CA PHE A 34 -11.26 -6.42 9.52
C PHE A 34 -12.29 -7.57 9.49
N ILE A 35 -11.88 -8.82 9.77
CA ILE A 35 -12.71 -10.03 9.65
C ILE A 35 -12.60 -10.88 10.94
N THR A 36 -12.39 -10.27 12.10
CA THR A 36 -12.49 -11.00 13.38
C THR A 36 -13.82 -10.69 14.08
N PRO A 37 -14.67 -11.71 14.33
CA PRO A 37 -15.96 -11.55 14.99
C PRO A 37 -15.81 -11.03 16.43
N TYR A 38 -16.78 -10.23 16.84
CA TYR A 38 -16.88 -9.60 18.14
C TYR A 38 -17.74 -10.44 19.09
N TRP A 39 -17.53 -10.23 20.39
CA TRP A 39 -18.33 -10.83 21.47
C TRP A 39 -19.71 -10.17 21.53
N ASP A 40 -20.80 -10.94 21.38
CA ASP A 40 -22.17 -10.45 21.61
C ASP A 40 -22.58 -10.70 23.07
N PRO A 41 -22.77 -9.65 23.89
CA PRO A 41 -23.16 -9.77 25.29
C PRO A 41 -24.52 -10.43 25.54
N HIS A 42 -25.39 -10.53 24.53
CA HIS A 42 -26.77 -10.99 24.71
C HIS A 42 -26.95 -12.49 24.49
N ALA A 43 -26.06 -13.16 23.75
CA ALA A 43 -26.23 -14.56 23.35
C ALA A 43 -25.50 -15.57 24.27
N ASN A 44 -24.59 -15.12 25.13
CA ASN A 44 -23.81 -15.93 26.08
C ASN A 44 -23.27 -17.26 25.51
N ALA A 45 -22.85 -17.26 24.25
CA ALA A 45 -22.26 -18.42 23.57
C ALA A 45 -21.11 -17.98 22.68
N MET A 46 -20.03 -18.78 22.68
CA MET A 46 -18.88 -18.62 21.82
C MET A 46 -18.93 -19.70 20.73
N VAL A 47 -18.73 -19.33 19.47
CA VAL A 47 -18.61 -20.31 18.37
C VAL A 47 -17.17 -20.85 18.39
N GLU A 48 -16.99 -22.09 18.86
CA GLU A 48 -15.68 -22.68 19.18
C GLU A 48 -15.45 -24.06 18.52
N GLU A 49 -14.58 -24.14 17.51
CA GLU A 49 -13.93 -25.40 17.08
C GLU A 49 -12.55 -25.10 16.45
N LEU A 50 -11.53 -24.68 17.23
CA LEU A 50 -10.08 -24.69 16.85
C LEU A 50 -9.04 -24.40 17.99
N PRO A 51 -9.22 -24.75 19.28
CA PRO A 51 -8.43 -24.12 20.36
C PRO A 51 -6.97 -24.59 20.53
N LEU A 52 -6.57 -25.78 20.05
CA LEU A 52 -5.24 -26.34 20.35
C LEU A 52 -4.13 -25.88 19.38
N ILE A 53 -4.47 -25.66 18.11
CA ILE A 53 -3.53 -25.15 17.09
C ILE A 53 -3.27 -23.64 17.30
N ILE A 54 -4.28 -22.92 17.79
CA ILE A 54 -4.24 -21.46 18.03
C ILE A 54 -3.23 -21.06 19.13
N LYS A 55 -3.09 -21.83 20.22
CA LYS A 55 -2.23 -21.43 21.36
C LYS A 55 -0.72 -21.43 21.03
N GLN A 56 -0.29 -22.36 20.17
CA GLN A 56 1.10 -22.44 19.69
C GLN A 56 1.39 -21.35 18.65
N TYR A 57 0.45 -21.10 17.73
CA TYR A 57 0.53 -20.01 16.76
C TYR A 57 0.49 -18.63 17.44
N LEU A 58 -0.34 -18.41 18.46
CA LEU A 58 -0.46 -17.15 19.20
C LEU A 58 0.84 -16.73 19.89
N THR A 59 1.63 -17.67 20.40
CA THR A 59 2.87 -17.34 21.13
C THR A 59 3.97 -16.85 20.18
N ILE A 60 4.13 -17.53 19.04
CA ILE A 60 5.08 -17.15 17.98
C ILE A 60 4.63 -15.86 17.28
N PHE A 61 3.33 -15.73 16.98
CA PHE A 61 2.73 -14.55 16.37
C PHE A 61 2.81 -13.31 17.28
N ARG A 62 2.68 -13.48 18.61
CA ARG A 62 2.81 -12.38 19.59
C ARG A 62 4.23 -11.81 19.64
N ILE A 63 5.25 -12.65 19.54
CA ILE A 63 6.66 -12.20 19.51
C ILE A 63 6.99 -11.48 18.19
N LEU A 64 6.53 -12.02 17.05
CA LEU A 64 6.68 -11.38 15.73
C LEU A 64 5.91 -10.05 15.63
N ARG A 65 4.71 -9.97 16.23
CA ARG A 65 3.92 -8.73 16.33
C ARG A 65 4.64 -7.68 17.17
N ILE A 66 5.27 -8.04 18.29
CA ILE A 66 6.05 -7.11 19.13
C ILE A 66 7.28 -6.57 18.37
N LEU A 67 8.01 -7.42 17.62
CA LEU A 67 9.15 -6.98 16.80
C LEU A 67 8.76 -6.00 15.68
N ARG A 68 7.57 -6.16 15.09
CA ARG A 68 7.03 -5.21 14.09
C ARG A 68 6.55 -3.90 14.70
N VAL A 69 5.93 -3.97 15.88
CA VAL A 69 5.51 -2.77 16.63
C VAL A 69 6.72 -1.91 17.00
N ILE A 70 7.90 -2.50 17.23
CA ILE A 70 9.15 -1.74 17.44
C ILE A 70 9.58 -0.94 16.18
N LYS A 71 9.38 -1.47 14.95
CA LYS A 71 9.59 -0.70 13.71
C LYS A 71 8.56 0.44 13.59
N LEU A 72 7.29 0.19 13.92
CA LEU A 72 6.25 1.24 13.98
C LEU A 72 6.53 2.30 15.05
N VAL A 73 7.15 1.95 16.19
CA VAL A 73 7.62 2.91 17.19
C VAL A 73 8.69 3.84 16.61
N ARG A 74 9.53 3.38 15.68
CA ARG A 74 10.46 4.28 14.95
C ARG A 74 9.72 5.23 14.01
N VAL A 75 8.67 4.79 13.33
CA VAL A 75 7.81 5.65 12.49
C VAL A 75 7.05 6.68 13.35
N PHE A 76 6.52 6.28 14.50
CA PHE A 76 5.91 7.20 15.47
C PHE A 76 6.92 8.17 16.10
N ARG A 77 8.15 7.73 16.37
CA ARG A 77 9.25 8.62 16.81
C ARG A 77 9.64 9.59 15.71
N ALA A 78 9.72 9.14 14.46
CA ALA A 78 9.93 10.00 13.31
C ALA A 78 8.82 11.04 13.22
N SER A 79 7.55 10.66 13.38
CA SER A 79 6.43 11.60 13.45
C SER A 79 6.61 12.68 14.53
N ARG A 80 7.06 12.32 15.73
CA ARG A 80 7.38 13.29 16.80
C ARG A 80 8.57 14.19 16.47
N ILE A 81 9.61 13.63 15.87
CA ILE A 81 10.78 14.41 15.43
C ILE A 81 10.35 15.40 14.34
N PHE A 82 9.59 14.95 13.35
CA PHE A 82 9.03 15.78 12.30
C PHE A 82 8.20 16.95 12.84
N SER A 83 7.41 16.75 13.90
CA SER A 83 6.70 17.85 14.57
C SER A 83 7.63 18.87 15.21
N ARG A 84 8.77 18.44 15.77
CA ARG A 84 9.79 19.34 16.34
C ARG A 84 10.51 20.14 15.24
N TRP A 85 10.86 19.49 14.14
CA TRP A 85 11.47 20.15 12.97
C TRP A 85 10.51 21.16 12.33
N GLN A 86 9.23 20.82 12.23
CA GLN A 86 8.19 21.75 11.76
C GLN A 86 8.14 23.02 12.62
N ALA A 87 8.19 22.87 13.96
CA ALA A 87 8.18 24.00 14.89
C ALA A 87 9.47 24.83 14.83
N GLN A 88 10.63 24.20 14.64
CA GLN A 88 11.92 24.89 14.52
C GLN A 88 12.08 25.63 13.19
N LEU A 89 11.52 25.11 12.09
CA LEU A 89 11.59 25.71 10.76
C LEU A 89 10.43 26.67 10.46
N ASN A 90 9.50 26.86 11.40
CA ASN A 90 8.32 27.72 11.28
C ASN A 90 7.47 27.43 10.02
N ILE A 91 7.44 26.16 9.60
CA ILE A 91 6.74 25.73 8.37
C ILE A 91 5.23 25.62 8.66
N PRO A 92 4.36 26.23 7.83
CA PRO A 92 2.92 26.08 7.96
C PRO A 92 2.48 24.61 7.94
N MET A 93 1.61 24.22 8.88
CA MET A 93 1.12 22.84 9.02
C MET A 93 0.51 22.29 7.72
N ALA A 94 -0.15 23.13 6.94
CA ALA A 94 -0.72 22.75 5.65
C ALA A 94 0.35 22.29 4.64
N ILE A 95 1.49 22.97 4.57
CA ILE A 95 2.59 22.62 3.65
C ILE A 95 3.24 21.31 4.10
N PHE A 96 3.46 21.15 5.41
CA PHE A 96 4.04 19.93 5.97
C PHE A 96 3.15 18.70 5.73
N LYS A 97 1.83 18.84 5.93
CA LYS A 97 0.85 17.78 5.64
C LYS A 97 0.72 17.49 4.15
N LEU A 98 0.76 18.51 3.30
CA LEU A 98 0.77 18.34 1.85
C LEU A 98 2.01 17.58 1.38
N ALA A 99 3.20 17.94 1.83
CA ALA A 99 4.44 17.25 1.50
C ALA A 99 4.42 15.78 1.95
N GLY A 100 3.92 15.51 3.15
CA GLY A 100 3.73 14.14 3.65
C GLY A 100 2.73 13.34 2.80
N HIS A 101 1.65 13.97 2.35
CA HIS A 101 0.67 13.33 1.47
C HIS A 101 1.24 13.02 0.08
N LEU A 102 2.01 13.95 -0.51
CA LEU A 102 2.72 13.72 -1.78
C LEU A 102 3.71 12.55 -1.67
N ALA A 103 4.49 12.49 -0.57
CA ALA A 103 5.38 11.37 -0.32
C ALA A 103 4.62 10.03 -0.19
N THR A 104 3.42 10.07 0.42
CA THR A 104 2.54 8.88 0.53
C THR A 104 2.07 8.41 -0.84
N ILE A 105 1.64 9.32 -1.72
CA ILE A 105 1.24 9.00 -3.10
C ILE A 105 2.40 8.38 -3.87
N LEU A 106 3.60 8.97 -3.80
CA LEU A 106 4.78 8.45 -4.51
C LEU A 106 5.18 7.06 -4.03
N LEU A 107 5.16 6.83 -2.71
CA LEU A 107 5.47 5.52 -2.14
C LEU A 107 4.41 4.48 -2.55
N LEU A 108 3.13 4.85 -2.51
CA LEU A 108 2.05 3.97 -2.96
C LEU A 108 2.18 3.65 -4.46
N ALA A 109 2.48 4.65 -5.30
CA ALA A 109 2.71 4.45 -6.73
C ALA A 109 3.84 3.46 -7.00
N HIS A 110 4.95 3.55 -6.26
CA HIS A 110 6.04 2.58 -6.34
C HIS A 110 5.58 1.17 -5.98
N TRP A 111 4.82 1.01 -4.88
CA TRP A 111 4.32 -0.29 -4.44
C TRP A 111 3.33 -0.91 -5.43
N LEU A 112 2.32 -0.14 -5.86
CA LEU A 112 1.33 -0.60 -6.83
C LEU A 112 1.97 -0.85 -8.20
N GLY A 113 2.93 -0.03 -8.62
CA GLY A 113 3.68 -0.23 -9.87
C GLY A 113 4.53 -1.50 -9.85
N CYS A 114 5.19 -1.80 -8.72
CA CYS A 114 5.91 -3.07 -8.58
C CYS A 114 4.95 -4.27 -8.50
N LEU A 115 3.79 -4.12 -7.85
CA LEU A 115 2.77 -5.17 -7.81
C LEU A 115 2.24 -5.47 -9.23
N TRP A 116 1.96 -4.43 -10.01
CA TRP A 116 1.52 -4.54 -11.39
C TRP A 116 2.58 -5.13 -12.32
N GLY A 117 3.85 -4.70 -12.18
CA GLY A 117 4.96 -5.30 -12.91
C GLY A 117 5.19 -6.77 -12.56
N GLY A 118 5.08 -7.10 -11.28
CA GLY A 118 5.33 -8.44 -10.78
C GLY A 118 4.26 -9.48 -11.12
N VAL A 119 3.02 -9.08 -11.48
CA VAL A 119 1.93 -10.04 -11.81
C VAL A 119 2.34 -11.02 -12.91
N VAL A 120 3.13 -10.53 -13.87
CA VAL A 120 3.60 -11.26 -15.05
C VAL A 120 4.50 -12.46 -14.69
N HIS A 121 5.08 -12.47 -13.49
CA HIS A 121 5.86 -13.59 -12.97
C HIS A 121 5.02 -14.65 -12.27
N PHE A 122 3.81 -14.31 -11.82
CA PHE A 122 2.92 -15.20 -11.09
C PHE A 122 1.79 -15.78 -11.96
N GLU A 123 1.63 -15.28 -13.18
CA GLU A 123 0.68 -15.81 -14.15
C GLU A 123 1.38 -16.66 -15.22
N TYR A 124 0.77 -17.80 -15.57
CA TYR A 124 1.18 -18.64 -16.68
C TYR A 124 -0.02 -18.84 -17.60
N HIS A 125 -0.30 -17.83 -18.41
CA HIS A 125 -1.32 -17.89 -19.45
C HIS A 125 -0.65 -17.87 -20.82
N THR A 126 -1.22 -18.61 -21.77
CA THR A 126 -0.74 -18.66 -23.15
C THR A 126 -1.89 -18.36 -24.12
N ASP A 127 -1.57 -17.67 -25.22
CA ASP A 127 -2.51 -17.46 -26.32
C ASP A 127 -2.78 -18.78 -27.09
N ALA A 128 -3.66 -18.72 -28.09
CA ALA A 128 -3.99 -19.88 -28.93
C ALA A 128 -2.78 -20.38 -29.77
N GLN A 129 -1.71 -19.58 -29.85
CA GLN A 129 -0.47 -19.85 -30.58
C GLN A 129 0.66 -20.34 -29.64
N GLY A 130 0.41 -20.42 -28.33
CA GLY A 130 1.38 -20.86 -27.32
C GLY A 130 2.33 -19.76 -26.80
N ASN A 131 2.13 -18.50 -27.17
CA ASN A 131 2.92 -17.38 -26.64
C ASN A 131 2.39 -16.94 -25.27
N LYS A 132 3.28 -16.43 -24.41
CA LYS A 132 2.90 -15.89 -23.10
C LYS A 132 1.88 -14.75 -23.24
N LEU A 133 0.76 -14.87 -22.56
CA LEU A 133 -0.32 -13.89 -22.53
C LEU A 133 -0.26 -13.11 -21.21
N SER A 134 0.12 -11.83 -21.30
CA SER A 134 0.17 -10.88 -20.19
C SER A 134 0.01 -9.45 -20.72
N TRP A 135 -0.25 -8.50 -19.85
CA TRP A 135 -0.31 -7.09 -20.22
C TRP A 135 1.02 -6.61 -20.83
N MET A 136 2.16 -7.11 -20.36
CA MET A 136 3.49 -6.76 -20.89
C MET A 136 3.71 -7.30 -22.30
N SER A 137 3.20 -8.51 -22.59
CA SER A 137 3.33 -9.10 -23.93
C SER A 137 2.41 -8.39 -24.94
N VAL A 138 1.18 -8.05 -24.53
CA VAL A 138 0.25 -7.28 -25.37
C VAL A 138 0.72 -5.84 -25.59
N TYR A 139 1.29 -5.19 -24.56
CA TYR A 139 1.86 -3.85 -24.69
C TYR A 139 3.20 -3.85 -25.45
N GLY A 140 3.85 -5.00 -25.62
CA GLY A 140 5.08 -5.16 -26.41
C GLY A 140 6.38 -4.82 -25.67
N ILE A 141 6.39 -4.95 -24.33
CA ILE A 141 7.55 -4.64 -23.48
C ILE A 141 8.14 -5.85 -22.74
N ASP A 142 7.60 -7.05 -22.96
CA ASP A 142 8.04 -8.29 -22.31
C ASP A 142 9.55 -8.57 -22.53
N ASN A 143 10.06 -8.27 -23.73
CA ASN A 143 11.47 -8.44 -24.09
C ASN A 143 12.33 -7.16 -23.93
N LYS A 144 11.83 -6.12 -23.24
CA LYS A 144 12.57 -4.86 -23.01
C LYS A 144 13.31 -4.90 -21.67
N GLY A 145 14.27 -4.00 -21.49
CA GLY A 145 15.03 -3.92 -20.24
C GLY A 145 14.17 -3.57 -19.03
N MET A 146 14.61 -3.97 -17.84
CA MET A 146 13.92 -3.78 -16.55
C MET A 146 13.47 -2.33 -16.30
N GLN A 147 14.26 -1.35 -16.76
CA GLN A 147 13.94 0.06 -16.57
C GLN A 147 12.68 0.46 -17.35
N THR A 148 12.54 -0.03 -18.58
CA THR A 148 11.35 0.22 -19.40
C THR A 148 10.12 -0.41 -18.75
N GLN A 149 10.24 -1.67 -18.33
CA GLN A 149 9.15 -2.39 -17.65
C GLN A 149 8.72 -1.70 -16.35
N TYR A 150 9.69 -1.26 -15.54
CA TYR A 150 9.40 -0.53 -14.31
C TYR A 150 8.74 0.81 -14.56
N VAL A 151 9.26 1.63 -15.47
CA VAL A 151 8.71 2.96 -15.76
C VAL A 151 7.29 2.83 -16.32
N THR A 152 7.03 1.87 -17.20
CA THR A 152 5.67 1.61 -17.71
C THR A 152 4.72 1.13 -16.60
N SER A 153 5.18 0.26 -15.71
CA SER A 153 4.36 -0.22 -14.58
C SER A 153 4.06 0.90 -13.57
N LEU A 154 5.05 1.78 -13.32
CA LEU A 154 4.89 2.95 -12.47
C LEU A 154 3.92 3.96 -13.10
N TYR A 155 4.00 4.18 -14.41
CA TYR A 155 3.07 5.01 -15.15
C TYR A 155 1.63 4.51 -15.00
N TRP A 156 1.40 3.20 -15.17
CA TRP A 156 0.08 2.59 -14.94
C TRP A 156 -0.45 2.85 -13.52
N ALA A 157 0.41 2.69 -12.50
CA ALA A 157 0.05 2.92 -11.11
C ALA A 157 -0.28 4.39 -10.84
N VAL A 158 0.48 5.34 -11.39
CA VAL A 158 0.22 6.78 -11.24
C VAL A 158 -1.10 7.16 -11.90
N VAL A 159 -1.34 6.71 -13.13
CA VAL A 159 -2.60 6.96 -13.87
C VAL A 159 -3.80 6.38 -13.11
N THR A 160 -3.63 5.24 -12.46
CA THR A 160 -4.65 4.60 -11.61
C THR A 160 -4.91 5.39 -10.33
N ILE A 161 -3.87 5.78 -9.58
CA ILE A 161 -3.99 6.54 -8.34
C ILE A 161 -4.61 7.92 -8.58
N LEU A 162 -4.21 8.58 -9.67
CA LEU A 162 -4.74 9.89 -10.06
C LEU A 162 -6.09 9.81 -10.79
N THR A 163 -6.66 8.61 -10.91
CA THR A 163 -7.96 8.35 -11.52
C THR A 163 -8.09 8.91 -12.96
N ILE A 164 -6.98 8.93 -13.72
CA ILE A 164 -6.95 9.41 -15.11
C ILE A 164 -7.41 8.30 -16.06
N GLY A 165 -6.84 7.11 -15.92
CA GLY A 165 -7.26 5.90 -16.64
C GLY A 165 -7.22 6.00 -18.18
N TYR A 166 -6.06 6.30 -18.79
CA TYR A 166 -5.95 6.41 -20.26
C TYR A 166 -6.37 5.15 -21.03
N GLY A 167 -6.26 3.96 -20.43
CA GLY A 167 -6.68 2.69 -21.03
C GLY A 167 -5.73 2.15 -22.10
N ASP A 168 -4.51 2.69 -22.18
CA ASP A 168 -3.44 2.30 -23.10
C ASP A 168 -2.73 1.01 -22.70
N ILE A 169 -2.67 0.72 -21.40
CA ILE A 169 -2.15 -0.55 -20.87
C ILE A 169 -3.35 -1.47 -20.61
N PRO A 170 -3.48 -2.55 -21.39
CA PRO A 170 -4.63 -3.44 -21.30
C PRO A 170 -4.55 -4.34 -20.06
N VAL A 171 -5.71 -4.70 -19.55
CA VAL A 171 -5.87 -5.71 -18.50
C VAL A 171 -6.51 -6.94 -19.16
N VAL A 172 -5.74 -8.00 -19.31
CA VAL A 172 -6.04 -9.15 -20.17
C VAL A 172 -6.58 -10.31 -19.34
N THR A 173 -5.80 -10.76 -18.36
CA THR A 173 -6.05 -11.98 -17.57
C THR A 173 -6.99 -11.71 -16.40
N LEU A 174 -7.56 -12.76 -15.80
CA LEU A 174 -8.48 -12.62 -14.66
C LEU A 174 -7.73 -12.15 -13.41
N GLU A 175 -6.50 -12.61 -13.25
CA GLU A 175 -5.57 -12.28 -12.19
C GLU A 175 -5.17 -10.81 -12.27
N GLU A 176 -4.83 -10.33 -13.47
CA GLU A 176 -4.60 -8.92 -13.74
C GLU A 176 -5.83 -8.07 -13.39
N LYS A 177 -7.05 -8.52 -13.74
CA LYS A 177 -8.29 -7.82 -13.36
C LYS A 177 -8.48 -7.75 -11.85
N GLY A 178 -8.23 -8.85 -11.14
CA GLY A 178 -8.30 -8.90 -9.68
C GLY A 178 -7.34 -7.91 -9.03
N ILE A 179 -6.08 -7.89 -9.46
CA ILE A 179 -5.07 -6.96 -8.96
C ILE A 179 -5.42 -5.52 -9.32
N ALA A 180 -5.90 -5.27 -10.54
CA ALA A 180 -6.29 -3.95 -10.99
C ALA A 180 -7.39 -3.35 -10.09
N ILE A 181 -8.40 -4.14 -9.73
CA ILE A 181 -9.47 -3.71 -8.82
C ILE A 181 -8.91 -3.30 -7.46
N VAL A 182 -8.01 -4.10 -6.88
CA VAL A 182 -7.38 -3.81 -5.58
C VAL A 182 -6.55 -2.52 -5.65
N CYS A 183 -5.75 -2.36 -6.71
CA CYS A 183 -4.95 -1.16 -6.95
C CYS A 183 -5.83 0.09 -7.12
N MET A 184 -6.94 -0.01 -7.84
CA MET A 184 -7.89 1.09 -8.04
C MET A 184 -8.55 1.53 -6.73
N ILE A 185 -8.99 0.59 -5.89
CA ILE A 185 -9.59 0.89 -4.58
C ILE A 185 -8.56 1.59 -3.68
N ALA A 186 -7.34 1.06 -3.61
CA ALA A 186 -6.26 1.64 -2.80
C ALA A 186 -5.85 3.04 -3.28
N GLY A 187 -5.73 3.22 -4.60
CA GLY A 187 -5.39 4.48 -5.23
C GLY A 187 -6.46 5.56 -5.00
N CYS A 188 -7.71 5.23 -5.30
CA CYS A 188 -8.85 6.13 -5.09
C CYS A 188 -9.00 6.52 -3.62
N GLY A 189 -8.94 5.55 -2.69
CA GLY A 189 -9.04 5.82 -1.26
C GLY A 189 -7.97 6.79 -0.76
N THR A 190 -6.73 6.65 -1.24
CA THR A 190 -5.62 7.54 -0.87
C THR A 190 -5.81 8.95 -1.44
N TYR A 191 -6.22 9.05 -2.71
CA TYR A 191 -6.50 10.34 -3.36
C TYR A 191 -7.65 11.10 -2.69
N SER A 192 -8.76 10.42 -2.41
CA SER A 192 -9.92 11.02 -1.74
C SER A 192 -9.59 11.46 -0.30
N PHE A 193 -8.84 10.64 0.45
CA PHE A 193 -8.43 11.01 1.80
C PHE A 193 -7.56 12.26 1.83
N GLY A 194 -6.60 12.36 0.90
CA GLY A 194 -5.72 13.51 0.77
C GLY A 194 -6.44 14.82 0.48
N THR A 195 -7.32 14.79 -0.52
CA THR A 195 -8.12 15.95 -0.91
C THR A 195 -9.05 16.40 0.22
N ALA A 196 -9.74 15.46 0.88
CA ALA A 196 -10.60 15.74 2.03
C ALA A 196 -9.83 16.36 3.20
N LEU A 197 -8.65 15.82 3.53
CA LEU A 197 -7.79 16.34 4.60
C LEU A 197 -7.36 17.79 4.30
N MET A 198 -6.98 18.09 3.05
CA MET A 198 -6.55 19.44 2.66
C MET A 198 -7.69 20.46 2.76
N ILE A 199 -8.91 20.07 2.36
CA ILE A 199 -10.10 20.90 2.51
C ILE A 199 -10.38 21.18 4.00
N LEU A 200 -10.36 20.14 4.83
CA LEU A 200 -10.56 20.26 6.28
C LEU A 200 -9.55 21.21 6.93
N LEU A 201 -8.27 21.08 6.60
CA LEU A 201 -7.22 21.97 7.15
C LEU A 201 -7.44 23.43 6.77
N ARG A 202 -7.94 23.71 5.56
CA ARG A 202 -8.31 25.07 5.14
C ARG A 202 -9.48 25.61 5.96
N LEU A 203 -10.54 24.81 6.14
CA LEU A 203 -11.72 25.21 6.93
C LEU A 203 -11.33 25.50 8.39
N LEU A 204 -10.53 24.64 9.02
CA LEU A 204 -10.06 24.83 10.39
C LEU A 204 -9.20 26.10 10.55
N ASN A 205 -8.36 26.38 9.55
CA ASN A 205 -7.55 27.60 9.53
C ASN A 205 -8.42 28.86 9.41
N ASP A 206 -9.43 28.83 8.55
CA ASP A 206 -10.35 29.95 8.35
C ASP A 206 -11.25 30.19 9.57
N THR A 207 -11.76 29.14 10.21
CA THR A 207 -12.55 29.27 11.45
C THR A 207 -11.71 29.87 12.58
N THR A 208 -10.45 29.45 12.71
CA THR A 208 -9.53 29.98 13.73
C THR A 208 -9.23 31.45 13.48
N LYS A 209 -8.96 31.84 12.22
CA LYS A 209 -8.76 33.25 11.84
C LYS A 209 -10.00 34.11 12.08
N ARG A 210 -11.19 33.62 11.75
CA ARG A 210 -12.46 34.33 12.02
C ARG A 210 -12.66 34.53 13.52
N ARG A 211 -12.44 33.51 14.33
CA ARG A 211 -12.59 33.59 15.79
C ARG A 211 -11.64 34.63 16.41
N MET A 212 -10.38 34.69 15.96
CA MET A 212 -9.43 35.70 16.45
C MET A 212 -9.87 37.14 16.11
N ARG A 213 -10.48 37.36 14.94
CA ARG A 213 -11.01 38.69 14.56
C ARG A 213 -12.20 39.16 15.40
N PHE A 214 -12.96 38.25 16.02
CA PHE A 214 -14.07 38.62 16.90
C PHE A 214 -13.62 38.90 18.35
N LEU A 215 -12.38 38.55 18.70
CA LEU A 215 -11.81 38.72 20.05
C LEU A 215 -10.88 39.94 20.17
N MET A 216 -10.66 40.66 19.07
CA MET A 216 -9.91 41.93 18.98
C MET A 216 -10.87 43.07 18.72
#